data_AF-A0A940MQ35-F1
#
_entry.id   AF-A0A940MQ35-F1
#
_cell.length_a   1.000
_cell.length_b   1.000
_cell.length_c   1.000
_cell.angle_alpha   90.00
_cell.angle_beta   90.00
_cell.angle_gamma   90.00
#
_symmetry.space_group_name_H-M   'P 1'
#
loop_
_entity.id
_entity.type
_entity.pdbx_description
1 polymer ?
#
loop_
_entity_poly.entity_id
_entity_poly.type
_entity_poly.pdbx_seq_one_letter_code
_entity_poly.pdbx_strand_id
1 'polypeptide(L)'
;MARSPAAAPRRAPSPTRAAFTRLSTVLQRGASPDRMTREVDGVVDDLRASGEPEDVRNWLEELRDGFAEAAEAAAEAVDEVDSSEKAARRHAENAAQAMVAIRDAFARHLEAPA
;
A
#
# COMPACT_ATOMS: atom_id res chain seq x y z
N MET A 1 -37.48 -2.75 28.78
CA MET A 1 -36.00 -2.67 28.79
C MET A 1 -35.47 -3.60 27.72
N ALA A 2 -35.04 -3.08 26.57
CA ALA A 2 -34.42 -3.89 25.52
C ALA A 2 -32.92 -4.00 25.82
N ARG A 3 -32.40 -5.24 25.91
CA ARG A 3 -30.96 -5.51 26.02
C ARG A 3 -30.32 -5.25 24.65
N SER A 4 -29.39 -4.30 24.59
CA SER A 4 -28.51 -4.14 23.42
C SER A 4 -27.65 -5.40 23.26
N PRO A 5 -27.49 -5.95 22.04
CA PRO A 5 -26.59 -7.07 21.81
C PRO A 5 -25.14 -6.59 21.95
N ALA A 6 -24.36 -7.31 22.74
CA ALA A 6 -22.92 -7.11 22.87
C ALA A 6 -22.26 -7.22 21.49
N ALA A 7 -21.45 -6.22 21.14
CA ALA A 7 -20.71 -6.21 19.88
C ALA A 7 -19.77 -7.42 19.82
N ALA A 8 -19.89 -8.22 18.76
CA ALA A 8 -18.97 -9.33 18.50
C ALA A 8 -17.53 -8.80 18.39
N PRO A 9 -16.51 -9.56 18.86
CA PRO A 9 -15.12 -9.13 18.78
C PRO A 9 -14.74 -8.91 17.32
N ARG A 10 -14.21 -7.72 17.02
CA ARG A 10 -13.73 -7.36 15.68
C ARG A 10 -12.60 -8.34 15.32
N ARG A 11 -12.83 -9.19 14.30
CA ARG A 11 -11.78 -10.05 13.75
C ARG A 11 -10.60 -9.18 13.32
N ALA A 12 -9.39 -9.64 13.60
CA ALA A 12 -8.18 -8.98 13.12
C ALA A 12 -8.22 -8.89 11.58
N PRO A 13 -7.77 -7.78 10.98
CA PRO A 13 -7.71 -7.65 9.53
C PRO A 13 -6.78 -8.71 8.93
N SER A 14 -7.00 -9.08 7.67
CA SER A 14 -6.06 -9.93 6.94
C SER A 14 -4.66 -9.26 6.87
N PRO A 15 -3.58 -10.05 6.77
CA PRO A 15 -2.22 -9.50 6.65
C PRO A 15 -2.08 -8.49 5.50
N THR A 16 -2.66 -8.79 4.33
CA THR A 16 -2.67 -7.89 3.16
C THR A 16 -3.41 -6.59 3.44
N ARG A 17 -4.57 -6.65 4.12
CA ARG A 17 -5.33 -5.44 4.49
C ARG A 17 -4.60 -4.59 5.53
N ALA A 18 -3.90 -5.22 6.48
CA ALA A 18 -3.09 -4.52 7.46
C ALA A 18 -1.91 -3.80 6.79
N ALA A 19 -1.19 -4.49 5.90
CA ALA A 19 -0.10 -3.96 5.09
C ALA A 19 -0.56 -2.77 4.23
N PHE A 20 -1.66 -2.93 3.49
CA PHE A 20 -2.22 -1.88 2.64
C PHE A 20 -2.61 -0.64 3.46
N THR A 21 -3.24 -0.84 4.62
CA THR A 21 -3.63 0.27 5.51
C THR A 21 -2.42 1.04 6.04
N ARG A 22 -1.36 0.31 6.44
CA ARG A 22 -0.10 0.92 6.88
C ARG A 22 0.52 1.77 5.77
N LEU A 23 0.70 1.21 4.58
CA LEU A 23 1.31 1.92 3.45
C LEU A 23 0.48 3.14 3.02
N SER A 24 -0.84 2.99 2.94
CA SER A 24 -1.75 4.10 2.63
C SER A 24 -1.67 5.23 3.65
N THR A 25 -1.53 4.91 4.94
CA THR A 25 -1.40 5.91 6.00
C THR A 25 -0.11 6.72 5.86
N VAL A 26 1.00 6.07 5.50
CA VAL A 26 2.28 6.74 5.28
C VAL A 26 2.23 7.60 4.02
N LEU A 27 1.61 7.09 2.95
CA LEU A 27 1.41 7.80 1.70
C LEU A 27 0.59 9.08 1.88
N GLN A 28 -0.53 9.02 2.61
CA GLN A 28 -1.40 10.16 2.91
C GLN A 28 -0.68 11.27 3.69
N ARG A 29 0.43 10.95 4.36
CA ARG A 29 1.29 11.94 5.04
C ARG A 29 2.30 12.61 4.10
N GLY A 30 2.24 12.33 2.79
CA GLY A 30 3.12 12.90 1.78
C GLY A 30 4.52 12.27 1.79
N ALA A 31 4.63 10.98 2.12
CA ALA A 31 5.90 10.28 2.07
C ALA A 31 6.51 10.29 0.66
N SER A 32 7.83 10.34 0.60
CA SER A 32 8.57 10.25 -0.66
C SER A 32 8.63 8.80 -1.17
N PRO A 33 8.89 8.58 -2.47
CA PRO A 33 9.12 7.25 -3.03
C PRO A 33 10.16 6.43 -2.24
N ASP A 34 11.32 7.02 -1.92
CA ASP A 34 12.37 6.36 -1.13
C ASP A 34 11.93 5.97 0.29
N ARG A 35 11.02 6.74 0.90
CA ARG A 35 10.45 6.40 2.20
C ARG A 35 9.50 5.23 2.06
N MET A 36 8.67 5.23 1.01
CA MET A 36 7.72 4.15 0.77
C MET A 36 8.41 2.82 0.47
N THR A 37 9.50 2.82 -0.30
CA THR A 37 10.29 1.60 -0.51
C THR A 37 10.75 0.98 0.81
N ARG A 38 11.28 1.79 1.74
CA ARG A 38 11.71 1.29 3.06
C ARG A 38 10.55 0.78 3.93
N GLU A 39 9.36 1.37 3.79
CA GLU A 39 8.17 0.85 4.48
C GLU A 39 7.72 -0.48 3.90
N VAL A 40 7.86 -0.68 2.58
CA VAL A 40 7.60 -1.98 1.95
C VAL A 40 8.56 -3.04 2.50
N ASP A 41 9.86 -2.75 2.62
CA ASP A 41 10.82 -3.69 3.20
C ASP A 41 10.34 -4.18 4.58
N GLY A 42 9.94 -3.25 5.46
CA GLY A 42 9.43 -3.60 6.79
C GLY A 42 8.10 -4.35 6.76
N VAL A 43 7.19 -4.02 5.83
CA VAL A 43 5.94 -4.76 5.64
C VAL A 43 6.21 -6.19 5.17
N VAL A 44 7.16 -6.38 4.26
CA VAL A 44 7.53 -7.69 3.73
C VAL A 44 8.13 -8.56 4.83
N ASP A 45 8.99 -7.99 5.68
CA ASP A 45 9.54 -8.69 6.85
C ASP A 45 8.43 -9.12 7.83
N ASP A 46 7.47 -8.23 8.11
CA ASP A 46 6.31 -8.56 8.96
C ASP A 46 5.45 -9.69 8.37
N LEU A 47 5.24 -9.67 7.04
CA LEU A 47 4.48 -10.72 6.33
C LEU A 47 5.21 -12.06 6.37
N ARG A 48 6.53 -12.07 6.11
CA ARG A 48 7.37 -13.27 6.19
C ARG A 48 7.39 -13.89 7.58
N ALA A 49 7.32 -13.06 8.63
CA ALA A 49 7.22 -13.54 10.00
C ALA A 49 5.83 -14.11 10.36
N SER A 50 4.81 -13.84 9.53
CA SER A 50 3.40 -14.12 9.83
C SER A 50 2.80 -15.31 9.06
N GLY A 51 3.52 -15.90 8.09
CA GLY A 51 2.98 -16.95 7.24
C GLY A 51 4.04 -17.82 6.59
N GLU A 52 3.58 -18.89 5.94
CA GLU A 52 4.43 -19.80 5.18
C GLU A 52 4.87 -19.15 3.85
N PRO A 53 5.98 -19.60 3.23
CA PRO A 53 6.52 -18.98 2.02
C PRO A 53 5.52 -18.84 0.86
N GLU A 54 4.62 -19.82 0.69
CA GLU A 54 3.58 -19.79 -0.35
C GLU A 54 2.51 -18.71 -0.07
N ASP A 55 2.03 -18.61 1.17
CA ASP A 55 1.08 -17.58 1.59
C ASP A 55 1.68 -16.18 1.46
N VAL A 56 2.94 -16.03 1.90
CA VAL A 56 3.67 -14.78 1.78
C VAL A 56 3.79 -14.37 0.32
N ARG A 57 4.16 -15.29 -0.57
CA ARG A 57 4.22 -15.01 -2.01
C ARG A 57 2.86 -14.54 -2.54
N ASN A 58 1.78 -15.23 -2.22
CA ASN A 58 0.42 -14.85 -2.64
C ASN A 58 0.04 -13.46 -2.13
N TRP A 59 0.37 -13.12 -0.87
CA TRP A 59 0.11 -11.80 -0.30
C TRP A 59 0.93 -10.70 -0.97
N LEU A 60 2.20 -10.97 -1.32
CA LEU A 60 3.05 -10.03 -2.03
C LEU A 60 2.56 -9.80 -3.46
N GLU A 61 2.08 -10.83 -4.14
CA GLU A 61 1.45 -10.71 -5.47
C GLU A 61 0.16 -9.87 -5.39
N GLU A 62 -0.73 -10.16 -4.43
CA GLU A 62 -1.96 -9.37 -4.18
C GLU A 62 -1.66 -7.89 -3.92
N LEU A 63 -0.66 -7.61 -3.08
CA LEU A 63 -0.26 -6.23 -2.76
C LEU A 63 0.37 -5.53 -3.97
N ARG A 64 1.25 -6.20 -4.71
CA ARG A 64 1.84 -5.64 -5.94
C ARG A 64 0.74 -5.23 -6.92
N ASP A 65 -0.24 -6.10 -7.16
CA ASP A 65 -1.30 -5.85 -8.13
C ASP A 65 -2.23 -4.73 -7.70
N GLY A 66 -2.64 -4.72 -6.43
CA GLY A 66 -3.44 -3.62 -5.89
C GLY A 66 -2.73 -2.26 -5.98
N PHE A 67 -1.41 -2.21 -5.76
CA PHE A 67 -0.63 -0.97 -5.94
C PHE A 67 -0.34 -0.63 -7.40
N ALA A 68 -0.32 -1.61 -8.31
CA ALA A 68 -0.22 -1.36 -9.74
C ALA A 68 -1.47 -0.63 -10.25
N GLU A 69 -2.66 -1.13 -9.90
CA GLU A 69 -3.94 -0.49 -10.23
C GLU A 69 -4.04 0.91 -9.61
N ALA A 70 -3.66 1.06 -8.33
CA ALA A 70 -3.67 2.35 -7.67
C ALA A 70 -2.69 3.36 -8.29
N ALA A 71 -1.51 2.91 -8.74
CA ALA A 71 -0.53 3.76 -9.40
C ALA A 71 -1.02 4.27 -10.76
N GLU A 72 -1.71 3.42 -11.53
CA GLU A 72 -2.35 3.80 -12.79
C GLU A 72 -3.44 4.85 -12.56
N ALA A 73 -4.36 4.58 -11.63
CA ALA A 73 -5.41 5.54 -11.25
C ALA A 73 -4.85 6.88 -10.73
N ALA A 74 -3.74 6.84 -9.97
CA ALA A 74 -3.09 8.04 -9.49
C ALA A 74 -2.42 8.83 -10.62
N ALA A 75 -1.89 8.16 -11.64
CA ALA A 75 -1.34 8.82 -12.81
C ALA A 75 -2.44 9.53 -13.63
N GLU A 76 -3.58 8.89 -13.83
CA GLU A 76 -4.75 9.52 -14.47
C GLU A 76 -5.24 10.74 -13.67
N ALA A 77 -5.31 10.62 -12.35
CA ALA A 77 -5.74 11.72 -11.48
C ALA A 77 -4.80 12.93 -11.53
N VAL A 78 -3.51 12.77 -11.86
CA VAL A 78 -2.58 13.90 -12.05
C VAL A 78 -3.01 14.76 -13.25
N ASP A 79 -3.46 14.13 -14.33
CA ASP A 79 -3.88 14.82 -15.56
C ASP A 79 -5.20 15.59 -15.38
N GLU A 80 -6.02 15.20 -14.39
CA GLU A 80 -7.24 15.89 -14.01
C GLU A 80 -7.01 17.15 -13.16
N VAL A 81 -5.80 17.33 -12.60
CA VAL A 81 -5.48 18.50 -11.77
C VAL A 81 -5.30 19.74 -12.64
N ASP A 82 -5.97 20.83 -12.27
CA ASP A 82 -5.88 22.10 -12.99
C ASP A 82 -4.42 22.59 -13.09
N SER A 83 -4.01 22.98 -14.30
CA SER A 83 -2.64 23.43 -14.60
C SER A 83 -2.18 24.64 -13.78
N SER A 84 -3.10 25.44 -13.25
CA SER A 84 -2.81 26.58 -12.37
C SER A 84 -2.50 26.17 -10.92
N GLU A 85 -2.93 24.97 -10.50
CA GLU A 85 -2.76 24.44 -9.14
C GLU A 85 -1.43 23.68 -8.97
N LYS A 86 -0.31 24.38 -9.17
CA LYS A 86 1.04 23.78 -9.15
C LYS A 86 1.35 22.93 -7.91
N ALA A 87 0.87 23.34 -6.74
CA ALA A 87 1.09 22.62 -5.49
C ALA A 87 0.29 21.31 -5.43
N ALA A 88 -0.97 21.34 -5.86
CA ALA A 88 -1.83 20.16 -5.92
C ALA A 88 -1.28 19.15 -6.94
N ARG A 89 -0.88 19.63 -8.12
CA ARG A 89 -0.27 18.79 -9.16
C ARG A 89 1.00 18.11 -8.67
N ARG A 90 1.90 18.86 -8.03
CA ARG A 90 3.13 18.30 -7.46
C ARG A 90 2.85 17.26 -6.36
N HIS A 91 1.81 17.47 -5.57
CA HIS A 91 1.40 16.49 -4.55
C HIS A 91 0.87 15.20 -5.18
N ALA A 92 0.02 15.32 -6.21
CA ALA A 92 -0.50 14.18 -6.97
C ALA A 92 0.62 13.41 -7.69
N GLU A 93 1.55 14.12 -8.35
CA GLU A 93 2.72 13.51 -9.00
C GLU A 93 3.60 12.74 -8.00
N ASN A 94 3.85 13.31 -6.82
CA ASN A 94 4.60 12.60 -5.77
C ASN A 94 3.84 11.37 -5.27
N ALA A 95 2.51 11.46 -5.11
CA ALA A 95 1.70 10.32 -4.69
C ALA A 95 1.74 9.19 -5.73
N ALA A 96 1.60 9.51 -7.02
CA ALA A 96 1.70 8.53 -8.11
C ALA A 96 3.09 7.87 -8.14
N GLN A 97 4.17 8.65 -8.05
CA GLN A 97 5.53 8.12 -7.99
C GLN A 97 5.77 7.23 -6.77
N ALA A 98 5.21 7.60 -5.62
CA ALA A 98 5.31 6.81 -4.40
C ALA A 98 4.53 5.49 -4.51
N MET A 99 3.36 5.46 -5.16
CA MET A 99 2.64 4.22 -5.44
C MET A 99 3.40 3.30 -6.40
N VAL A 100 4.02 3.86 -7.45
CA VAL A 100 4.92 3.12 -8.35
C VAL A 100 6.08 2.50 -7.57
N ALA A 101 6.72 3.27 -6.68
CA ALA A 101 7.82 2.76 -5.86
C ALA A 101 7.40 1.63 -4.91
N ILE A 102 6.15 1.63 -4.43
CA ILE A 102 5.60 0.53 -3.63
C ILE A 102 5.45 -0.73 -4.48
N ARG A 103 4.80 -0.63 -5.65
CA ARG A 103 4.63 -1.73 -6.61
C ARG A 103 5.99 -2.35 -6.96
N ASP A 104 6.97 -1.52 -7.32
CA ASP A 104 8.30 -1.97 -7.74
C ASP A 104 9.08 -2.59 -6.58
N ALA A 105 8.90 -2.10 -5.35
CA ALA A 105 9.49 -2.73 -4.18
C ALA A 105 8.91 -4.14 -3.94
N PHE A 106 7.59 -4.31 -4.00
CA PHE A 106 6.98 -5.63 -3.92
C PHE A 106 7.44 -6.58 -5.03
N ALA A 107 7.53 -6.10 -6.27
CA ALA A 107 8.03 -6.88 -7.40
C ALA A 107 9.46 -7.40 -7.16
N ARG A 108 10.37 -6.55 -6.66
CA ARG A 108 11.74 -6.97 -6.31
C ARG A 108 11.78 -8.04 -5.23
N HIS A 109 10.88 -7.98 -4.24
CA HIS A 109 10.79 -9.02 -3.20
C HIS A 109 10.22 -10.35 -3.71
N LEU A 110 9.42 -10.33 -4.78
CA LEU A 110 8.94 -11.54 -5.45
C LEU A 110 10.03 -12.20 -6.32
N GLU A 111 10.95 -11.41 -6.87
CA GLU A 111 12.08 -11.90 -7.67
C GLU A 111 13.27 -12.37 -6.83
N ALA A 112 13.41 -11.86 -5.61
CA ALA A 112 14.46 -12.25 -4.69
C ALA A 112 14.18 -13.65 -4.09
N PRO A 113 15.15 -14.60 -4.14
CA PRO A 113 15.00 -15.86 -3.41
C PRO A 113 14.91 -15.57 -1.91
N ALA A 114 13.91 -16.18 -1.26
CA ALA A 114 13.70 -16.10 0.19
C ALA A 114 14.86 -16.70 0.99
#